data_AF-A0AAV7P0M5-F1
#
_entry.id   AF-A0AAV7P0M5-F1
#
_cell.length_a   1.000
_cell.length_b   1.000
_cell.length_c   1.000
_cell.angle_alpha   90.00
_cell.angle_beta   90.00
_cell.angle_gamma   90.00
#
_symmetry.space_group_name_H-M   'P 1'
#
loop_
_entity.id
_entity.type
_entity.pdbx_description
1 polymer ?
#
loop_
_entity_poly.entity_id
_entity_poly.type
_entity_poly.pdbx_seq_one_letter_code
_entity_poly.pdbx_strand_id
1 'polypeptide(L)'
;MKPSDASSKPSDPSKKAAYNSIKSKVQAKLREMQDSWLSRKADEIQKYADNNSKRFSDSLKTIYGSQSSGTSPLLTANGSTLLTDKNAILKRWAEHFNNVLNKSSSINAKAIDRMLQVAINTSLAELPKESEVKEAIKLLSNGKAPGSDSFLAEMYKAGGPVLL
;
A
#
# COMPACT_ATOMS: atom_id res chain seq x y z
N MET A 1 1.82 44.60 -60.23
CA MET A 1 2.99 44.94 -59.39
C MET A 1 2.65 44.62 -57.94
N LYS A 2 3.26 43.59 -57.35
CA LYS A 2 3.19 43.29 -55.91
C LYS A 2 4.53 43.71 -55.29
N PRO A 3 4.57 44.43 -54.16
CA PRO A 3 5.82 44.65 -53.45
C PRO A 3 6.23 43.38 -52.72
N SER A 4 7.48 43.00 -52.95
CA SER A 4 8.30 42.16 -52.09
C SER A 4 8.52 42.85 -50.74
N ASP A 5 8.55 42.06 -49.66
CA ASP A 5 9.76 41.93 -48.83
C ASP A 5 9.45 41.06 -47.62
N ALA A 6 9.76 39.77 -47.78
CA ALA A 6 10.01 38.89 -46.65
C ALA A 6 11.42 39.21 -46.11
N SER A 7 11.50 40.11 -45.14
CA SER A 7 12.75 40.32 -44.39
C SER A 7 12.91 39.20 -43.36
N SER A 8 13.43 38.06 -43.79
CA SER A 8 13.86 36.98 -42.90
C SER A 8 15.28 37.29 -42.41
N LYS A 9 15.39 37.72 -41.15
CA LYS A 9 16.68 38.01 -40.48
C LYS A 9 17.55 36.74 -40.44
N PRO A 10 18.84 36.79 -40.83
CA PRO A 10 19.74 35.67 -40.61
C PRO A 10 20.03 35.56 -39.11
N SER A 11 19.62 34.45 -38.51
CA SER A 11 20.06 34.06 -37.16
C SER A 11 21.56 33.76 -37.22
N ASP A 12 22.36 34.60 -36.58
CA ASP A 12 23.81 34.46 -36.49
C ASP A 12 24.19 33.07 -35.91
N PRO A 13 24.86 32.20 -36.69
CA PRO A 13 25.23 30.85 -36.27
C PRO A 13 26.04 30.81 -34.97
N SER A 14 26.84 31.86 -34.71
CA SER A 14 27.66 31.99 -33.52
C SER A 14 26.80 32.18 -32.26
N LYS A 15 25.78 33.03 -32.34
CA LYS A 15 24.83 33.26 -31.23
C LYS A 15 24.01 32.01 -30.91
N LYS A 16 23.63 31.26 -31.96
CA LYS A 16 22.91 29.98 -31.81
C LYS A 16 23.80 28.90 -31.16
N ALA A 17 25.07 28.83 -31.53
CA ALA A 17 26.03 27.91 -30.92
C ALA A 17 26.29 28.25 -29.45
N ALA A 18 26.47 29.54 -29.12
CA ALA A 18 26.63 30.00 -27.75
C ALA A 18 25.40 29.69 -26.86
N TYR A 19 24.19 29.96 -27.37
CA TYR A 19 22.95 29.62 -26.69
C TYR A 19 22.83 28.11 -26.41
N ASN A 20 23.10 27.26 -27.40
CA ASN A 20 23.03 25.81 -27.25
C ASN A 20 24.07 25.29 -26.23
N SER A 21 25.26 25.87 -26.20
CA SER A 21 26.31 25.53 -25.22
C SER A 21 25.87 25.86 -23.80
N ILE A 22 25.30 27.05 -23.57
CA ILE A 22 24.77 27.46 -22.26
C ILE A 22 23.60 26.57 -21.84
N LYS A 23 22.65 26.33 -22.76
CA LYS A 23 21.51 25.43 -22.53
C LYS A 23 21.98 24.02 -22.13
N SER A 24 22.97 23.48 -22.83
CA SER A 24 23.55 22.16 -22.55
C SER A 24 24.18 22.12 -21.15
N LYS A 25 24.96 23.13 -20.76
CA LYS A 25 25.56 23.23 -19.42
C LYS A 25 24.52 23.29 -18.31
N VAL A 26 23.49 24.12 -18.49
CA VAL A 26 22.40 24.25 -17.51
C VAL A 26 21.64 22.93 -17.38
N GLN A 27 21.31 22.28 -18.50
CA GLN A 27 20.63 20.98 -18.50
C GLN A 27 21.48 19.88 -17.84
N ALA A 28 22.78 19.85 -18.11
CA ALA A 28 23.70 18.90 -17.48
C ALA A 28 23.73 19.10 -15.97
N LYS A 29 23.81 20.35 -15.50
CA LYS A 29 23.84 20.64 -14.07
C LYS A 29 22.53 20.29 -13.38
N LEU A 30 21.39 20.54 -14.05
CA LEU A 30 20.07 20.18 -13.53
C LEU A 30 19.93 18.66 -13.36
N ARG A 31 20.41 17.88 -14.34
CA ARG A 31 20.41 16.41 -14.26
C ARG A 31 21.29 15.93 -13.12
N GLU A 32 22.51 16.44 -13.00
CA GLU A 32 23.42 16.06 -11.91
C GLU A 32 22.80 16.32 -10.52
N MET A 33 22.11 17.45 -10.35
CA MET A 33 21.38 17.77 -9.12
C MET A 33 20.21 16.80 -8.87
N GLN A 34 19.44 16.47 -9.90
CA GLN A 34 18.34 15.50 -9.81
C GLN A 34 18.83 14.10 -9.46
N ASP A 35 19.85 13.60 -10.16
CA ASP A 35 20.43 12.27 -9.95
C ASP A 35 21.06 12.14 -8.56
N SER A 36 21.74 13.20 -8.10
CA SER A 36 22.29 13.26 -6.74
C SER A 36 21.19 13.23 -5.68
N TRP A 37 20.07 13.92 -5.91
CA TRP A 37 18.93 13.90 -4.99
C TRP A 37 18.24 12.53 -4.97
N LEU A 38 17.98 11.94 -6.14
CA LEU A 38 17.37 10.62 -6.29
C LEU A 38 18.23 9.52 -5.64
N SER A 39 19.55 9.55 -5.84
CA SER A 39 20.47 8.58 -5.23
C SER A 39 20.42 8.64 -3.71
N ARG A 40 20.49 9.84 -3.11
CA ARG A 40 20.36 10.00 -1.65
C ARG A 40 19.01 9.52 -1.13
N LYS A 41 17.94 9.74 -1.89
CA LYS A 41 16.60 9.25 -1.54
C LYS A 41 16.49 7.73 -1.63
N ALA A 42 17.12 7.10 -2.63
CA ALA A 42 17.18 5.65 -2.74
C ALA A 42 17.89 5.03 -1.54
N ASP A 43 19.04 5.58 -1.13
CA ASP A 43 19.78 5.12 0.05
C ASP A 43 18.95 5.24 1.35
N GLU A 44 18.20 6.33 1.49
CA GLU A 44 17.30 6.55 2.63
C GLU A 44 16.17 5.50 2.66
N ILE A 45 15.53 5.25 1.52
CA ILE A 45 14.44 4.28 1.38
C ILE A 45 14.92 2.87 1.64
N GLN A 46 16.12 2.50 1.14
CA GLN A 46 16.71 1.19 1.35
C GLN A 46 16.91 0.90 2.85
N LYS A 47 17.32 1.90 3.65
CA LYS A 47 17.44 1.75 5.12
C LYS A 47 16.12 1.43 5.80
N TYR A 48 14.99 1.86 5.24
CA TYR A 48 13.66 1.55 5.79
C TYR A 48 13.11 0.19 5.34
N ALA A 49 13.59 -0.36 4.22
CA ALA A 49 13.06 -1.58 3.62
C ALA A 49 13.09 -2.77 4.60
N ASP A 50 14.18 -2.91 5.37
CA ASP A 50 14.37 -4.06 6.25
C ASP A 50 13.74 -3.89 7.63
N ASN A 51 13.46 -2.65 8.06
CA ASN A 51 13.16 -2.33 9.46
C ASN A 51 11.85 -1.57 9.68
N ASN A 52 11.29 -0.91 8.65
CA ASN A 52 10.14 -0.03 8.82
C ASN A 52 9.34 0.14 7.52
N SER A 53 8.44 -0.80 7.25
CA SER A 53 7.56 -0.81 6.08
C SER A 53 6.68 0.43 5.95
N LYS A 54 6.31 1.07 7.07
CA LYS A 54 5.53 2.32 7.08
C LYS A 54 6.36 3.49 6.53
N ARG A 55 7.57 3.71 7.06
CA ARG A 55 8.47 4.78 6.58
C ARG A 55 8.91 4.57 5.14
N PHE A 56 9.11 3.32 4.73
CA PHE A 56 9.35 2.96 3.33
C PHE A 56 8.18 3.43 2.45
N SER A 57 6.94 3.09 2.82
CA SER A 57 5.73 3.47 2.07
C SER A 57 5.52 4.98 2.00
N ASP A 58 5.73 5.70 3.10
CA ASP A 58 5.59 7.17 3.15
C ASP A 58 6.67 7.87 2.30
N SER A 59 7.89 7.32 2.29
CA SER A 59 8.98 7.84 1.47
C SER A 59 8.73 7.66 -0.03
N LEU A 60 8.16 6.51 -0.43
CA LEU A 60 7.72 6.28 -1.81
C LEU A 60 6.62 7.27 -2.24
N LYS A 61 5.61 7.50 -1.38
CA LYS A 61 4.56 8.50 -1.64
C LYS A 61 5.12 9.91 -1.80
N THR A 62 6.22 10.24 -1.13
CA THR A 62 6.87 11.56 -1.26
C THR A 62 7.53 11.74 -2.63
N ILE A 63 8.07 10.67 -3.22
CA ILE A 63 8.73 10.72 -4.54
C ILE A 63 7.71 10.70 -5.68
N TYR A 64 6.76 9.76 -5.64
CA TYR A 64 5.80 9.54 -6.72
C TYR A 64 4.52 10.36 -6.57
N GLY A 65 4.34 11.01 -5.41
CA GLY A 65 3.07 11.63 -5.04
C GLY A 65 2.04 10.61 -4.56
N SER A 66 0.91 11.11 -4.05
CA SER A 66 -0.26 10.27 -3.84
C SER A 66 -0.80 9.87 -5.22
N GLN A 67 -0.61 8.62 -5.63
CA GLN A 67 -1.37 8.10 -6.76
C GLN A 67 -2.85 8.29 -6.47
N SER A 68 -3.58 8.96 -7.37
CA SER A 68 -5.03 8.94 -7.29
C SER A 68 -5.44 7.49 -7.51
N SER A 69 -5.94 6.86 -6.46
CA SER A 69 -6.58 5.57 -6.57
C SER A 69 -7.87 5.80 -7.34
N GLY A 70 -7.81 5.71 -8.67
CA GLY A 70 -8.99 5.60 -9.50
C GLY A 70 -9.78 4.37 -9.06
N THR A 71 -11.10 4.49 -8.96
CA THR A 71 -11.94 3.33 -8.68
C THR A 71 -11.74 2.36 -9.85
N SER A 72 -11.14 1.20 -9.59
CA SER A 72 -10.93 0.19 -10.62
C SER A 72 -12.29 -0.34 -11.07
N PRO A 73 -12.64 -0.24 -12.36
CA PRO A 73 -13.92 -0.73 -12.84
C PRO A 73 -14.06 -2.23 -12.60
N LEU A 74 -15.26 -2.69 -12.26
CA LEU A 74 -15.54 -4.10 -11.97
C LEU A 74 -16.65 -4.63 -12.86
N LEU A 75 -16.60 -5.91 -13.20
CA LEU A 75 -17.71 -6.56 -13.91
C LEU A 75 -18.85 -6.93 -12.95
N THR A 76 -20.07 -6.91 -13.48
CA THR A 76 -21.24 -7.52 -12.84
C THR A 76 -21.04 -9.01 -12.58
N ALA A 77 -21.86 -9.63 -11.73
CA ALA A 77 -21.71 -11.04 -11.35
C ALA A 77 -21.77 -12.01 -12.55
N ASN A 78 -22.56 -11.67 -13.56
CA ASN A 78 -22.70 -12.38 -14.83
C ASN A 78 -21.67 -11.98 -15.91
N GLY A 79 -20.75 -11.05 -15.61
CA GLY A 79 -19.70 -10.63 -16.53
C GLY A 79 -20.12 -9.71 -17.68
N SER A 80 -21.40 -9.28 -17.75
CA SER A 80 -21.95 -8.57 -18.92
C SER A 80 -21.61 -7.08 -18.97
N THR A 81 -21.50 -6.42 -17.81
CA THR A 81 -21.46 -4.96 -17.74
C THR A 81 -20.31 -4.49 -16.86
N LEU A 82 -19.61 -3.45 -17.31
CA LEU A 82 -18.56 -2.79 -16.54
C LEU A 82 -19.15 -1.72 -15.62
N LEU A 83 -18.95 -1.88 -14.31
CA LEU A 83 -19.32 -0.95 -13.26
C LEU A 83 -18.17 0.04 -13.04
N THR A 84 -18.45 1.32 -13.20
CA THR A 84 -17.50 2.42 -12.96
C THR A 84 -17.93 3.32 -11.79
N ASP A 85 -19.21 3.31 -11.44
CA ASP A 85 -19.74 4.02 -10.28
C ASP A 85 -19.30 3.39 -8.95
N LYS A 86 -18.91 4.25 -8.00
CA LYS A 86 -18.37 3.82 -6.70
C LYS A 86 -19.39 3.03 -5.87
N ASN A 87 -20.66 3.45 -5.85
CA ASN A 87 -21.69 2.78 -5.06
C ASN A 87 -22.05 1.43 -5.69
N ALA A 88 -22.12 1.37 -7.02
CA ALA A 88 -22.32 0.12 -7.74
C ALA A 88 -21.19 -0.89 -7.48
N ILE A 89 -19.93 -0.42 -7.45
CA ILE A 89 -18.75 -1.23 -7.12
C ILE A 89 -18.82 -1.77 -5.67
N LEU A 90 -19.17 -0.93 -4.71
CA LEU A 90 -19.31 -1.36 -3.30
C LEU A 90 -20.43 -2.40 -3.14
N LYS A 91 -21.57 -2.20 -3.81
CA LYS A 91 -22.67 -3.18 -3.81
C LYS A 91 -22.24 -4.52 -4.42
N ARG A 92 -21.48 -4.49 -5.52
CA ARG A 92 -20.93 -5.68 -6.18
C ARG A 92 -19.94 -6.44 -5.29
N TRP A 93 -19.12 -5.72 -4.51
CA TRP A 93 -18.24 -6.32 -3.50
C TRP A 93 -19.03 -6.98 -2.37
N ALA A 94 -20.04 -6.29 -1.83
CA ALA A 94 -20.90 -6.85 -0.79
C ALA A 94 -21.58 -8.16 -1.25
N GLU A 95 -22.12 -8.17 -2.48
CA GLU A 95 -22.67 -9.37 -3.12
C GLU A 95 -21.63 -10.49 -3.24
N HIS A 96 -20.42 -10.16 -3.72
CA HIS A 96 -19.34 -11.14 -3.87
C HIS A 96 -18.98 -11.80 -2.53
N PHE A 97 -18.69 -10.99 -1.52
CA PHE A 97 -18.28 -11.49 -0.21
C PHE A 97 -19.41 -12.25 0.48
N ASN A 98 -20.66 -11.82 0.33
CA ASN A 98 -21.80 -12.59 0.83
C ASN A 98 -21.83 -13.99 0.21
N ASN A 99 -21.66 -14.09 -1.11
CA ASN A 99 -21.67 -15.37 -1.82
C ASN A 99 -20.45 -16.24 -1.49
N VAL A 100 -19.30 -15.65 -1.18
CA VAL A 100 -18.07 -16.41 -0.85
C VAL A 100 -18.06 -16.86 0.61
N LEU A 101 -18.40 -15.97 1.54
CA LEU A 101 -18.22 -16.17 2.98
C LEU A 101 -19.46 -16.76 3.66
N ASN A 102 -20.67 -16.42 3.20
CA ASN A 102 -21.92 -16.85 3.84
C ASN A 102 -22.54 -18.09 3.18
N LYS A 103 -21.71 -18.99 2.64
CA LYS A 103 -22.19 -20.25 2.06
C LYS A 103 -22.69 -21.17 3.16
N SER A 104 -23.89 -21.71 2.99
CA SER A 104 -24.36 -22.81 3.82
C SER A 104 -23.41 -23.98 3.67
N SER A 105 -22.78 -24.35 4.78
CA SER A 105 -21.91 -25.52 4.82
C SER A 105 -22.75 -26.71 5.25
N SER A 106 -22.82 -27.75 4.42
CA SER A 106 -23.35 -29.05 4.83
C SER A 106 -22.20 -29.89 5.37
N ILE A 107 -22.27 -30.21 6.65
CA ILE A 107 -21.29 -31.07 7.30
C ILE A 107 -21.57 -32.51 6.85
N ASN A 108 -20.61 -33.14 6.18
CA ASN A 108 -20.73 -34.54 5.79
C ASN A 108 -20.34 -35.45 6.96
N ALA A 109 -21.32 -36.07 7.61
CA ALA A 109 -21.11 -36.98 8.74
C ALA A 109 -20.12 -38.12 8.40
N LYS A 110 -20.20 -38.68 7.18
CA LYS A 110 -19.25 -39.72 6.74
C LYS A 110 -17.82 -39.22 6.62
N ALA A 111 -17.62 -37.93 6.38
CA ALA A 111 -16.29 -37.33 6.37
C ALA A 111 -15.76 -37.18 7.81
N ILE A 112 -16.60 -36.76 8.75
CA ILE A 112 -16.25 -36.70 10.17
C ILE A 112 -15.86 -38.08 10.70
N ASP A 113 -16.65 -39.11 10.40
CA ASP A 113 -16.39 -40.49 10.84
C ASP A 113 -15.06 -41.04 10.31
N ARG A 114 -14.56 -40.52 9.18
CA ARG A 114 -13.26 -40.89 8.59
C ARG A 114 -12.09 -40.09 9.14
N MET A 115 -12.33 -38.98 9.85
CA MET A 115 -11.25 -38.17 10.41
C MET A 115 -10.67 -38.90 11.62
N LEU A 116 -9.37 -39.17 11.57
CA LEU A 116 -8.64 -39.71 12.72
C LEU A 116 -8.64 -38.68 13.85
N GLN A 117 -9.30 -39.03 14.95
CA GLN A 117 -9.29 -38.23 16.16
C GLN A 117 -7.93 -38.38 16.83
N VAL A 118 -7.25 -37.27 17.06
CA VAL A 118 -6.04 -37.22 17.88
C VAL A 118 -6.46 -37.27 19.35
N ALA A 119 -5.64 -37.86 20.21
CA ALA A 119 -5.87 -37.82 21.65
C ALA A 119 -6.10 -36.38 22.11
N ILE A 120 -7.10 -36.18 22.98
CA ILE A 120 -7.45 -34.87 23.51
C ILE A 120 -6.23 -34.30 24.23
N ASN A 121 -5.76 -33.13 23.79
CA ASN A 121 -4.70 -32.44 24.49
C ASN A 121 -5.28 -31.66 25.68
N THR A 122 -5.24 -32.26 26.86
CA THR A 122 -5.73 -31.66 28.10
C THR A 122 -4.91 -30.44 28.54
N SER A 123 -3.69 -30.23 28.03
CA SER A 123 -2.90 -29.05 28.35
C SER A 123 -3.55 -27.75 27.87
N LEU A 124 -4.40 -27.82 26.84
CA LEU A 124 -5.15 -26.66 26.34
C LEU A 124 -6.34 -26.28 27.23
N ALA A 125 -6.70 -27.14 28.18
CA ALA A 125 -7.73 -26.85 29.18
C ALA A 125 -7.14 -26.18 30.45
N GLU A 126 -5.82 -26.06 30.54
CA GLU A 126 -5.17 -25.33 31.61
C GLU A 126 -5.47 -23.83 31.49
N LEU A 127 -5.64 -23.17 32.64
CA LEU A 127 -5.80 -21.72 32.67
C LEU A 127 -4.51 -21.04 32.20
N PRO A 128 -4.59 -19.97 31.39
CA PRO A 128 -3.42 -19.21 30.98
C PRO A 128 -2.64 -18.70 32.20
N LYS A 129 -1.32 -18.83 32.16
CA LYS A 129 -0.44 -18.28 33.19
C LYS A 129 -0.29 -16.78 32.97
N GLU A 130 -0.12 -16.03 34.06
CA GLU A 130 0.12 -14.58 34.00
C GLU A 130 1.33 -14.23 33.12
N SER A 131 2.36 -15.08 33.09
CA SER A 131 3.53 -14.93 32.21
C SER A 131 3.19 -15.05 30.73
N GLU A 132 2.29 -15.98 30.37
CA GLU A 132 1.85 -16.19 29.00
C GLU A 132 1.01 -15.01 28.51
N VAL A 133 0.13 -14.48 29.37
CA VAL A 133 -0.66 -13.27 29.06
C VAL A 133 0.24 -12.06 28.89
N LYS A 134 1.25 -11.87 29.77
CA LYS A 134 2.27 -10.82 29.65
C LYS A 134 3.02 -10.91 28.32
N GLU A 135 3.45 -12.11 27.93
CA GLU A 135 4.17 -12.33 26.67
C GLU A 135 3.27 -12.08 25.46
N ALA A 136 2.02 -12.54 25.50
CA ALA A 136 1.03 -12.29 24.45
C ALA A 136 0.80 -10.78 24.24
N ILE A 137 0.61 -10.01 25.31
CA ILE A 137 0.45 -8.54 25.24
C ILE A 137 1.68 -7.88 24.61
N LYS A 138 2.89 -8.33 24.97
CA LYS A 138 4.15 -7.83 24.40
C LYS A 138 4.22 -8.07 22.88
N LEU A 139 3.77 -9.24 22.43
CA LEU A 139 3.80 -9.67 21.03
C LEU A 139 2.75 -8.97 20.13
N LEU A 140 1.73 -8.34 20.71
CA LEU A 140 0.74 -7.59 19.91
C LEU A 140 1.42 -6.55 19.02
N SER A 141 1.01 -6.42 17.77
CA SER A 141 1.55 -5.39 16.88
C SER A 141 0.85 -4.04 17.09
N ASN A 142 1.62 -2.96 17.18
CA ASN A 142 1.09 -1.59 17.28
C ASN A 142 0.54 -1.11 15.93
N GLY A 143 -0.42 -0.19 15.96
CA GLY A 143 -0.99 0.49 14.79
C GLY A 143 -1.97 -0.37 13.98
N LYS A 144 -2.50 -1.44 14.57
CA LYS A 144 -3.61 -2.21 13.99
C LYS A 144 -4.94 -1.56 14.33
N ALA A 145 -5.94 -1.80 13.49
CA ALA A 145 -7.30 -1.38 13.78
C ALA A 145 -7.82 -2.13 15.02
N PRO A 146 -8.57 -1.45 15.91
CA PRO A 146 -9.17 -2.10 17.06
C PRO A 146 -10.26 -3.08 16.63
N GLY A 147 -10.55 -4.05 17.49
CA GLY A 147 -11.65 -4.98 17.28
C GLY A 147 -13.02 -4.31 17.51
N SER A 148 -14.08 -5.12 17.56
CA SER A 148 -15.42 -4.66 17.94
C SER A 148 -15.48 -4.05 19.35
N ASP A 149 -14.52 -4.42 20.19
CA ASP A 149 -14.30 -3.92 21.53
C ASP A 149 -13.69 -2.50 21.57
N SER A 150 -13.28 -1.96 20.41
CA SER A 150 -12.66 -0.64 20.26
C SER A 150 -11.35 -0.44 21.02
N PHE A 151 -10.71 -1.51 21.51
CA PHE A 151 -9.44 -1.42 22.22
C PHE A 151 -8.25 -1.61 21.29
N LEU A 152 -7.20 -0.81 21.52
CA LEU A 152 -5.95 -0.88 20.78
C LEU A 152 -4.91 -1.71 21.53
N ALA A 153 -4.03 -2.38 20.79
CA ALA A 153 -2.90 -3.12 21.35
C ALA A 153 -2.03 -2.25 22.28
N GLU A 154 -1.88 -0.97 21.95
CA GLU A 154 -1.15 0.02 22.72
C GLU A 154 -1.74 0.25 24.11
N MET A 155 -3.07 0.14 24.25
CA MET A 155 -3.73 0.31 25.55
C MET A 155 -3.38 -0.82 26.49
N TYR A 156 -3.39 -2.07 25.99
CA TYR A 156 -2.96 -3.24 26.77
C TYR A 156 -1.50 -3.16 27.18
N LYS A 157 -0.62 -2.71 26.27
CA LYS A 157 0.81 -2.52 26.57
C LYS A 157 1.07 -1.41 27.58
N ALA A 158 0.30 -0.31 27.52
CA ALA A 158 0.47 0.83 28.41
C ALA A 158 -0.10 0.58 29.82
N GLY A 159 -1.16 -0.22 29.94
CA GLY A 159 -1.79 -0.52 31.24
C GLY A 159 -0.92 -1.35 32.18
N GLY A 160 0.09 -2.06 31.67
CA GLY A 160 1.07 -2.75 32.48
C GLY A 160 0.45 -3.79 33.44
N PRO A 161 1.00 -3.97 34.66
CA PRO A 161 0.47 -4.93 35.64
C PRO A 161 -0.97 -4.71 36.09
N VAL A 162 -1.56 -3.53 35.85
CA VAL A 162 -2.94 -3.21 36.27
C VAL A 162 -3.98 -3.95 35.41
N LEU A 163 -3.59 -4.42 34.22
CA LEU A 163 -4.45 -5.15 33.29
C LEU A 163 -4.24 -6.67 33.33
N LEU A 164 -3.44 -7.17 34.28
CA LEU A 164 -3.07 -8.58 34.45
C LEU A 164 -3.62 -9.10 35.78
#